data_AF-A0A6J0SIE1-F1
#
_entry.id   AF-A0A6J0SIE1-F1
#
_cell.length_a   1.000
_cell.length_b   1.000
_cell.length_c   1.000
_cell.angle_alpha   90.00
_cell.angle_beta   90.00
_cell.angle_gamma   90.00
#
_symmetry.space_group_name_H-M   'P 1'
#
loop_
_entity.id
_entity.type
_entity.pdbx_description
1 polymer ?
#
loop_
_entity_poly.entity_id
_entity_poly.type
_entity_poly.pdbx_seq_one_letter_code
_entity_poly.pdbx_strand_id
1 'polypeptide(L)'
;MSEEGEMLFDSLTGQPHPEDLLLFAVPICAPYTTMTNYKYKVKLTPGTQRKGKAAKTALHSFMQSKEASPREKDLFRSVKDTDLSRNIPGKVKVSAPNLLNVKKK
;
A
#
# COMPACT_ATOMS: atom_id res chain seq x y z
N MET A 1 10.92 -22.79 -14.64
CA MET A 1 10.88 -21.32 -14.49
C MET A 1 12.28 -20.83 -14.82
N SER A 2 12.47 -19.70 -15.51
CA SER A 2 13.84 -19.17 -15.71
C SER A 2 14.39 -18.67 -14.38
N GLU A 3 15.71 -18.80 -14.18
CA GLU A 3 16.40 -18.31 -12.97
C GLU A 3 16.12 -16.82 -12.70
N GLU A 4 15.97 -16.02 -13.76
CA GLU A 4 15.57 -14.60 -13.70
C GLU A 4 14.21 -14.38 -13.03
N GLY A 5 13.26 -15.28 -13.24
CA GLY A 5 11.93 -15.19 -12.64
C GLY A 5 11.97 -15.43 -11.14
N GLU A 6 12.79 -16.38 -10.68
CA GLU A 6 12.95 -16.68 -9.25
C GLU A 6 13.62 -15.51 -8.52
N MET A 7 14.70 -14.96 -9.07
CA MET A 7 15.35 -13.76 -8.51
C MET A 7 14.40 -12.57 -8.39
N LEU A 8 13.48 -12.41 -9.34
CA LEU A 8 12.47 -11.35 -9.24
C LEU A 8 11.52 -11.56 -8.07
N PHE A 9 11.03 -12.79 -7.86
CA PHE A 9 10.12 -13.07 -6.73
C PHE A 9 10.81 -12.87 -5.39
N ASP A 10 12.08 -13.27 -5.28
CA ASP A 10 12.87 -13.09 -4.06
C ASP A 10 13.15 -11.61 -3.75
N SER A 11 13.14 -10.74 -4.77
CA SER A 11 13.28 -9.29 -4.59
C SER A 11 12.03 -8.59 -4.04
N LEU A 12 10.87 -9.26 -4.04
CA LEU A 12 9.61 -8.69 -3.58
C LEU A 12 9.41 -8.97 -2.09
N THR A 13 9.33 -7.90 -1.29
CA THR A 13 9.04 -8.00 0.14
C THR A 13 8.00 -6.98 0.59
N GLY A 14 7.14 -7.38 1.53
CA GLY A 14 6.26 -6.47 2.27
C GLY A 14 6.87 -5.90 3.55
N GLN A 15 8.08 -6.35 3.88
CA GLN A 15 8.82 -6.04 5.10
C GLN A 15 10.30 -5.86 4.75
N PRO A 16 10.66 -4.76 4.07
CA PRO A 16 12.06 -4.47 3.82
C PRO A 16 12.81 -4.26 5.14
N HIS A 17 14.05 -4.74 5.17
CA HIS A 17 14.99 -4.45 6.23
C HIS A 17 15.50 -3.00 6.12
N PRO A 18 15.93 -2.37 7.23
CA PRO A 18 16.46 -0.99 7.23
C PRO A 18 17.63 -0.75 6.27
N GLU A 19 18.42 -1.79 6.02
CA GLU A 19 19.58 -1.83 5.14
C GLU A 19 19.24 -2.07 3.66
N ASP A 20 17.98 -2.41 3.34
CA ASP A 20 17.57 -2.70 1.98
C ASP A 20 17.50 -1.43 1.10
N LEU A 21 17.87 -1.59 -0.17
CA LEU A 21 17.66 -0.56 -1.18
C LEU A 21 16.28 -0.68 -1.82
N LEU A 22 15.38 0.24 -1.46
CA LEU A 22 14.04 0.28 -2.03
C LEU A 22 14.06 0.83 -3.47
N LEU A 23 13.75 -0.03 -4.44
CA LEU A 23 13.75 0.33 -5.86
C LEU A 23 12.40 0.91 -6.32
N PHE A 24 11.31 0.20 -5.99
CA PHE A 24 9.95 0.53 -6.45
C PHE A 24 8.92 0.23 -5.36
N ALA A 25 7.74 0.85 -5.46
CA ALA A 25 6.56 0.48 -4.68
C ALA A 25 5.53 -0.20 -5.59
N VAL A 26 5.04 -1.37 -5.20
CA VAL A 26 4.06 -2.14 -5.96
C VAL A 26 2.74 -2.22 -5.18
N PRO A 27 1.63 -1.64 -5.70
CA PRO A 27 0.34 -1.76 -5.04
C PRO A 27 -0.25 -3.16 -5.24
N ILE A 28 -0.60 -3.81 -4.13
CA ILE A 28 -1.20 -5.15 -4.13
C ILE A 28 -2.57 -5.16 -3.45
N CYS A 29 -3.42 -6.11 -3.83
CA CYS A 29 -4.66 -6.43 -3.14
C CYS A 29 -4.64 -7.93 -2.81
N ALA A 30 -4.76 -8.27 -1.53
CA ALA A 30 -4.70 -9.63 -1.03
C ALA A 30 -5.64 -9.81 0.17
N PRO A 31 -5.95 -11.05 0.59
CA PRO A 31 -6.65 -11.30 1.85
C PRO A 31 -5.91 -10.65 3.02
N TYR A 32 -6.63 -9.97 3.91
CA TYR A 32 -6.01 -9.17 4.99
C TYR A 32 -5.12 -10.01 5.92
N THR A 33 -5.42 -11.30 6.07
CA THR A 33 -4.70 -12.26 6.90
C THR A 33 -3.30 -12.57 6.37
N THR A 34 -3.08 -12.55 5.05
CA THR A 34 -1.75 -12.79 4.47
C THR A 34 -0.81 -11.60 4.65
N MET A 35 -1.38 -10.41 4.82
CA MET A 35 -0.64 -9.16 5.00
C MET A 35 -0.37 -8.85 6.47
N THR A 36 -0.38 -9.84 7.38
CA THR A 36 -0.30 -9.60 8.84
C THR A 36 0.89 -8.74 9.25
N ASN A 37 2.03 -8.92 8.58
CA ASN A 37 3.26 -8.21 8.92
C ASN A 37 3.56 -6.99 8.03
N TYR A 38 2.68 -6.67 7.08
CA TYR A 38 2.88 -5.51 6.20
C TYR A 38 2.68 -4.21 6.98
N LYS A 39 3.70 -3.34 6.94
CA LYS A 39 3.70 -2.01 7.56
C LYS A 39 2.63 -1.09 6.95
N TYR A 40 2.50 -1.09 5.62
CA TYR A 40 1.58 -0.24 4.88
C TYR A 40 0.40 -1.03 4.32
N LYS A 41 -0.66 -1.16 5.13
CA LYS A 41 -1.87 -1.87 4.74
C LYS A 41 -3.13 -1.19 5.23
N VAL A 42 -4.22 -1.38 4.50
CA VAL A 42 -5.57 -0.99 4.89
C VAL A 42 -6.52 -2.15 4.65
N LYS A 43 -7.57 -2.24 5.45
CA LYS A 43 -8.69 -3.15 5.21
C LYS A 43 -9.68 -2.47 4.28
N LEU A 44 -9.98 -3.12 3.17
CA LEU A 44 -11.04 -2.74 2.26
C LEU A 44 -12.26 -3.61 2.54
N THR A 45 -13.40 -2.98 2.78
CA THR A 45 -14.70 -3.65 2.89
C THR A 45 -15.66 -3.07 1.86
N PRO A 46 -16.74 -3.78 1.47
CA PRO A 46 -17.79 -3.18 0.66
C PRO A 46 -18.26 -1.84 1.25
N GLY A 47 -18.49 -0.85 0.39
CA GLY A 47 -18.84 0.50 0.82
C GLY A 47 -19.22 1.40 -0.36
N THR A 48 -19.16 2.72 -0.16
CA THR A 48 -19.65 3.70 -1.15
C THR A 48 -18.53 4.45 -1.89
N GLN A 49 -17.27 4.37 -1.43
CA GLN A 49 -16.18 5.13 -2.04
C GLN A 49 -15.71 4.47 -3.34
N ARG A 50 -15.47 5.29 -4.37
CA ARG A 50 -14.87 4.84 -5.64
C ARG A 50 -13.43 4.38 -5.40
N LYS A 51 -12.99 3.36 -6.14
CA LYS A 51 -11.62 2.78 -6.04
C LYS A 51 -10.49 3.81 -6.03
N GLY A 52 -10.53 4.82 -6.91
CA GLY A 52 -9.49 5.86 -6.95
C GLY A 52 -9.43 6.71 -5.68
N LYS A 53 -10.59 7.07 -5.10
CA LYS A 53 -10.65 7.81 -3.85
C LYS A 53 -10.18 6.96 -2.67
N ALA A 54 -10.57 5.68 -2.65
CA ALA A 54 -10.13 4.74 -1.64
C ALA A 54 -8.60 4.54 -1.66
N ALA A 55 -8.02 4.34 -2.84
CA ALA A 55 -6.57 4.22 -3.02
C ALA A 55 -5.82 5.47 -2.53
N LYS A 56 -6.27 6.67 -2.92
CA LYS A 56 -5.67 7.94 -2.46
C LYS A 56 -5.78 8.13 -0.95
N THR A 57 -6.91 7.72 -0.36
CA THR A 57 -7.11 7.77 1.09
C THR A 57 -6.12 6.85 1.81
N ALA A 58 -5.90 5.64 1.30
CA ALA A 58 -4.91 4.71 1.84
C ALA A 58 -3.48 5.26 1.72
N LEU A 59 -3.10 5.72 0.52
CA LEU A 59 -1.77 6.30 0.26
C LEU A 59 -1.51 7.49 1.18
N HIS A 60 -2.47 8.39 1.32
CA HIS A 60 -2.36 9.54 2.22
C HIS A 60 -2.12 9.11 3.68
N SER A 61 -2.80 8.08 4.15
CA SER A 61 -2.55 7.51 5.48
C SER A 61 -1.11 7.00 5.62
N PHE A 62 -0.55 6.39 4.58
CA PHE A 62 0.84 5.89 4.58
C PHE A 62 1.85 7.04 4.59
N MET A 63 1.58 8.11 3.83
CA MET A 63 2.40 9.33 3.77
C MET A 63 2.48 10.06 5.12
N GLN A 64 1.43 9.98 5.93
CA GLN A 64 1.35 10.59 7.25
C GLN A 64 1.97 9.74 8.36
N SER A 65 2.34 8.49 8.08
CA SER A 65 3.00 7.64 9.07
C SER A 65 4.34 8.27 9.50
N LYS A 66 4.57 8.34 10.82
CA LYS A 66 5.84 8.80 11.39
C LYS A 66 6.97 7.81 11.11
N GLU A 67 6.63 6.55 10.91
CA GLU A 67 7.57 5.47 10.60
C GLU A 67 7.95 5.44 9.11
N ALA A 68 7.29 6.24 8.27
CA ALA A 68 7.62 6.32 6.86
C ALA A 68 8.86 7.20 6.62
N SER A 69 9.92 6.55 6.16
CA SER A 69 11.14 7.16 5.67
C SER A 69 10.87 8.09 4.48
N PRO A 70 11.78 9.04 4.18
CA PRO A 70 11.70 9.85 2.97
C PRO A 70 11.64 9.00 1.70
N ARG A 71 12.45 7.93 1.62
CA ARG A 71 12.50 7.04 0.46
C ARG A 71 11.17 6.34 0.21
N GLU A 72 10.55 5.77 1.24
CA GLU A 72 9.23 5.13 1.10
C GLU A 72 8.19 6.14 0.58
N LYS A 73 8.20 7.38 1.09
CA LYS A 73 7.29 8.44 0.65
C LYS A 73 7.49 8.84 -0.81
N ASP A 74 8.72 8.87 -1.28
CA ASP A 74 9.01 9.17 -2.69
C ASP A 74 8.51 8.04 -3.60
N LEU A 75 8.73 6.79 -3.20
CA LEU A 75 8.22 5.63 -3.94
C LEU A 75 6.69 5.60 -3.96
N PHE A 76 6.03 5.91 -2.86
CA PHE A 76 4.56 6.05 -2.81
C PHE A 76 4.03 7.05 -3.83
N ARG A 77 4.69 8.20 -3.99
CA ARG A 77 4.29 9.23 -4.97
C ARG A 77 4.60 8.84 -6.42
N SER A 78 5.58 7.96 -6.63
CA SER A 78 5.97 7.51 -7.98
C SER A 78 4.94 6.57 -8.62
N VAL A 79 4.08 5.93 -7.82
CA VAL A 79 3.06 5.01 -8.33
C VAL A 79 1.91 5.79 -8.95
N LYS A 80 1.54 5.44 -10.19
CA LYS A 80 0.43 6.09 -10.90
C LYS A 80 -0.91 5.78 -10.22
N ASP A 81 -1.80 6.78 -10.22
CA ASP A 81 -3.18 6.65 -9.69
C ASP A 81 -3.96 5.46 -10.28
N THR A 82 -3.72 5.17 -11.57
CA THR A 82 -4.31 4.03 -12.27
C THR A 82 -3.86 2.71 -11.67
N ASP A 83 -2.57 2.58 -11.36
CA ASP A 83 -1.98 1.36 -10.80
C ASP A 83 -2.37 1.16 -9.34
N LEU A 84 -2.49 2.24 -8.57
CA LEU A 84 -2.96 2.20 -7.18
C LEU A 84 -4.39 1.66 -7.04
N SER A 85 -5.25 1.91 -8.04
CA SER A 85 -6.69 1.62 -7.93
C SER A 85 -7.19 0.47 -8.81
N ARG A 86 -6.39 -0.01 -9.78
CA ARG A 86 -6.82 -1.03 -10.75
C ARG A 86 -7.29 -2.34 -10.10
N ASN A 87 -6.68 -2.74 -8.99
CA ASN A 87 -6.95 -4.02 -8.31
C ASN A 87 -7.97 -3.92 -7.17
N ILE A 88 -8.50 -2.73 -6.87
CA ILE A 88 -9.51 -2.54 -5.82
C ILE A 88 -10.90 -2.98 -6.32
N PRO A 89 -11.60 -3.87 -5.60
CA PRO A 89 -12.90 -4.38 -6.04
C PRO A 89 -14.02 -3.35 -5.83
N GLY A 90 -14.69 -2.94 -6.91
CA GLY A 90 -15.93 -2.16 -6.83
C GLY A 90 -15.86 -0.88 -5.99
N LYS A 91 -16.94 -0.61 -5.24
CA LYS A 91 -16.99 0.49 -4.26
C LYS A 91 -16.68 -0.05 -2.87
N VAL A 92 -15.78 0.63 -2.17
CA VAL A 92 -15.23 0.16 -0.90
C VAL A 92 -15.28 1.23 0.18
N LYS A 93 -15.05 0.80 1.41
CA LYS A 93 -14.69 1.63 2.56
C LYS A 93 -13.28 1.24 2.99
N VAL A 94 -12.46 2.25 3.27
CA VAL A 94 -11.09 2.06 3.77
C VAL A 94 -11.11 2.11 5.30
N SER A 95 -10.47 1.15 5.94
CA SER A 95 -10.26 1.11 7.39
C SER A 95 -8.81 0.82 7.70
N ALA A 96 -8.19 1.57 8.60
CA ALA A 96 -6.84 1.32 9.09
C ALA A 96 -6.73 1.75 10.56
N PRO A 97 -5.75 1.22 11.33
CA PRO A 97 -5.43 1.76 12.64
C PRO A 97 -5.18 3.26 12.50
N ASN A 98 -5.89 4.08 13.28
CA ASN A 98 -5.74 5.55 13.34
C ASN A 98 -6.24 6.38 12.13
N LEU A 99 -6.90 5.78 11.12
CA LEU A 99 -7.40 6.52 9.94
C LEU A 99 -8.48 7.58 10.28
N LEU A 100 -9.24 7.38 11.37
CA LEU A 100 -10.35 8.24 11.77
C LEU A 100 -9.93 9.48 12.58
N ASN A 101 -8.68 9.55 13.05
CA ASN A 101 -8.19 10.69 13.83
C ASN A 101 -7.84 11.92 12.97
N VAL A 102 -7.89 11.80 11.64
CA VAL A 102 -7.54 12.87 10.69
C VAL A 102 -8.69 13.88 10.45
N LYS A 103 -9.91 13.61 10.97
CA LYS A 103 -11.07 14.51 10.79
C LYS A 103 -11.24 15.61 11.84
N LYS A 104 -10.30 15.80 12.77
CA LYS A 104 -10.32 16.93 13.71
C LYS A 104 -9.20 17.92 13.40
N LYS A 105 -9.41 18.77 12.41
CA LYS A 105 -8.84 20.11 12.39
C LYS A 105 -9.73 21.04 11.59
#